data_AF-A0A091AKZ8-F1
#
_entry.id   AF-A0A091AKZ8-F1
#
_cell.length_a   1.000
_cell.length_b   1.000
_cell.length_c   1.000
_cell.angle_alpha   90.00
_cell.angle_beta   90.00
_cell.angle_gamma   90.00
#
_symmetry.space_group_name_H-M   'P 1'
#
loop_
_entity.id
_entity.type
_entity.pdbx_description
1 polymer ?
#
loop_
_entity_poly.entity_id
_entity_poly.type
_entity_poly.pdbx_seq_one_letter_code
_entity_poly.pdbx_strand_id
1 'polypeptide(L)'
;MAKKLIINQDGEILAKFIPVGLLIIGAEGRVDLVGKSGKEILVYFSEGGPEMITGMSVGDNIIAENAVKIYGQKREGRHWIDDRITGKQPEFTKDIFLALLERIN
;
A
#
# COMPACT_ATOMS: atom_id res chain seq x y z
N MET A 1 -4.75 -13.19 16.63
CA MET A 1 -3.56 -12.76 15.85
C MET A 1 -3.82 -13.00 14.37
N ALA A 2 -3.46 -12.06 13.48
CA ALA A 2 -3.58 -12.27 12.03
C ALA A 2 -2.55 -13.31 11.54
N LYS A 3 -2.93 -14.13 10.55
CA LYS A 3 -2.02 -15.11 9.95
C LYS A 3 -0.96 -14.39 9.11
N LYS A 4 0.31 -14.74 9.31
CA LYS A 4 1.43 -14.27 8.47
C LYS A 4 1.80 -15.32 7.43
N LEU A 5 2.32 -14.89 6.29
CA LEU A 5 2.90 -15.78 5.28
C LEU A 5 4.42 -15.73 5.39
N ILE A 6 5.08 -16.89 5.39
CA ILE A 6 6.52 -17.01 5.50
C ILE A 6 7.06 -17.51 4.17
N ILE A 7 8.07 -16.83 3.63
CA ILE A 7 8.85 -17.27 2.48
C ILE A 7 10.10 -17.95 3.02
N ASN A 8 10.28 -19.22 2.67
CA ASN A 8 11.42 -20.02 3.05
C ASN A 8 12.10 -20.58 1.80
N GLN A 9 13.43 -20.55 1.77
CA GLN A 9 14.24 -21.21 0.78
C GLN A 9 15.32 -22.01 1.51
N ASP A 10 15.40 -23.31 1.22
CA ASP A 10 16.44 -24.20 1.76
C ASP A 10 16.57 -24.19 3.30
N GLY A 11 15.44 -24.04 4.00
CA GLY A 11 15.39 -23.98 5.47
C GLY A 11 15.62 -22.59 6.04
N GLU A 12 16.06 -21.62 5.23
CA GLU A 12 16.23 -20.24 5.60
C GLU A 12 14.95 -19.42 5.37
N ILE A 13 14.55 -18.63 6.37
CA ILE A 13 13.46 -17.67 6.19
C ILE A 13 14.02 -16.43 5.49
N LEU A 14 13.61 -16.23 4.23
CA LEU A 14 13.97 -15.06 3.44
C LEU A 14 13.12 -13.84 3.78
N ALA A 15 11.81 -14.02 3.96
CA ALA A 15 10.92 -12.92 4.25
C ALA A 15 9.60 -13.36 4.89
N LYS A 16 8.86 -12.40 5.43
CA LYS A 16 7.53 -12.60 6.00
C LYS A 16 6.60 -11.51 5.48
N PHE A 17 5.41 -11.89 5.03
CA PHE A 17 4.30 -10.95 4.86
C PHE A 17 3.52 -10.87 6.17
N ILE A 18 3.50 -9.68 6.76
CA ILE A 18 2.83 -9.40 8.02
C ILE A 18 1.64 -8.47 7.74
N PRO A 19 0.39 -8.95 7.89
CA PRO A 19 -0.77 -8.06 7.85
C PRO A 19 -0.71 -7.07 9.02
N VAL A 20 -0.76 -5.77 8.72
CA VAL A 20 -0.67 -4.72 9.73
C VAL A 20 -2.03 -4.09 10.03
N GLY A 21 -2.88 -3.90 9.02
CA GLY A 21 -4.21 -3.31 9.22
C GLY A 21 -5.02 -3.17 7.94
N LEU A 22 -6.33 -2.99 8.09
CA LEU A 22 -7.31 -2.84 7.00
C LEU A 22 -7.80 -1.38 6.82
N LEU A 23 -7.60 -0.52 7.81
CA LEU A 23 -8.05 0.87 7.80
C LEU A 23 -6.83 1.79 7.81
N ILE A 24 -6.25 1.99 6.63
CA ILE A 24 -5.14 2.92 6.41
C ILE A 24 -5.73 4.15 5.74
N ILE A 25 -5.30 5.35 6.15
CA ILE A 25 -5.73 6.58 5.46
C ILE A 25 -5.27 6.47 4.01
N GLY A 26 -6.25 6.40 3.10
CA GLY A 26 -5.98 6.29 1.68
C GLY A 26 -5.79 4.86 1.13
N ALA A 27 -5.98 3.80 1.92
CA ALA A 27 -5.85 2.42 1.43
C ALA A 27 -6.70 1.42 2.25
N GLU A 28 -7.08 0.31 1.63
CA GLU A 28 -7.98 -0.69 2.25
C GLU A 28 -7.22 -1.89 2.85
N GLY A 29 -5.90 -1.78 2.93
CA GLY A 29 -5.09 -2.80 3.55
C GLY A 29 -3.61 -2.48 3.49
N ARG A 30 -2.89 -2.90 4.53
CA ARG A 30 -1.42 -2.85 4.59
C ARG A 30 -0.85 -4.20 4.96
N VAL A 31 0.14 -4.60 4.18
CA VAL A 31 0.98 -5.75 4.46
C VAL A 31 2.42 -5.31 4.36
N ASP A 32 3.18 -5.61 5.41
CA ASP A 32 4.62 -5.36 5.43
C ASP A 32 5.34 -6.62 4.94
N LEU A 33 6.24 -6.44 3.98
CA LEU A 33 7.21 -7.45 3.56
C LEU A 33 8.48 -7.24 4.39
N VAL A 34 8.78 -8.17 5.30
CA VAL A 34 9.88 -8.04 6.27
C VAL A 34 10.93 -9.10 6.00
N GLY A 35 12.16 -8.66 5.67
CA GLY A 35 13.32 -9.51 5.48
C GLY A 35 14.29 -9.44 6.67
N LYS A 36 15.53 -9.89 6.47
CA LYS A 36 16.57 -9.87 7.50
C LYS A 36 17.12 -8.47 7.78
N SER A 37 17.29 -7.65 6.74
CA SER A 37 17.96 -6.35 6.82
C SER A 37 17.00 -5.17 6.69
N GLY A 38 15.75 -5.40 6.29
CA GLY A 38 14.78 -4.32 6.09
C GLY A 38 13.32 -4.73 6.06
N LYS A 39 12.47 -3.74 5.76
CA LYS A 39 11.03 -3.91 5.54
C LYS A 39 10.56 -2.99 4.42
N GLU A 40 9.57 -3.45 3.67
CA GLU A 40 8.90 -2.68 2.63
C GLU A 40 7.39 -2.74 2.84
N ILE A 41 6.70 -1.66 2.48
CA ILE A 41 5.27 -1.48 2.76
C ILE A 41 4.47 -1.64 1.46
N LEU A 42 3.52 -2.57 1.49
CA LEU A 42 2.55 -2.76 0.43
C LEU A 42 1.16 -2.35 0.93
N VAL A 43 0.47 -1.55 0.13
CA VAL A 43 -0.91 -1.13 0.40
C VAL A 43 -1.84 -1.63 -0.70
N TYR A 44 -3.09 -1.89 -0.37
CA TYR A 44 -4.11 -2.23 -1.36
C TYR A 44 -4.98 -1.00 -1.67
N PHE A 45 -5.12 -0.69 -2.95
CA PHE A 45 -6.04 0.33 -3.44
C PHE A 45 -7.22 -0.34 -4.14
N SER A 46 -8.43 0.07 -3.81
CA SER A 46 -9.63 -0.20 -4.60
C SER A 46 -9.62 0.63 -5.89
N GLU A 47 -10.47 0.27 -6.85
CA GLU A 47 -10.55 0.95 -8.15
C GLU A 47 -10.72 2.47 -7.98
N GLY A 48 -9.87 3.23 -8.69
CA GLY A 48 -9.83 4.69 -8.60
C GLY A 48 -9.12 5.22 -7.35
N GLY A 49 -8.81 4.39 -6.36
CA GLY A 49 -8.13 4.77 -5.13
C GLY A 49 -8.98 5.65 -4.20
N PRO A 50 -8.42 6.06 -3.05
CA PRO A 50 -9.14 6.84 -2.05
C PRO A 50 -9.54 8.23 -2.56
N GLU A 51 -10.75 8.63 -2.21
CA GLU A 51 -11.28 9.97 -2.45
C GLU A 51 -11.16 10.83 -1.20
N MET A 52 -10.59 12.02 -1.36
CA MET A 52 -10.72 13.09 -0.39
C MET A 52 -11.82 14.02 -0.87
N ILE A 53 -12.91 14.07 -0.10
CA ILE A 53 -14.00 15.01 -0.34
C ILE A 53 -13.78 16.22 0.56
N THR A 54 -13.68 17.39 -0.06
CA THR A 54 -13.63 18.68 0.63
C THR A 54 -14.92 19.42 0.38
N GLY A 55 -15.62 19.77 1.46
CA GLY A 55 -16.90 20.47 1.40
C GLY A 55 -16.81 21.81 2.12
N MET A 56 -17.47 22.83 1.58
CA MET A 56 -17.75 24.08 2.29
C MET A 56 -19.24 24.14 2.57
N SER A 57 -19.61 24.33 3.83
CA SER A 57 -20.98 24.48 4.27
C SER A 57 -21.21 25.83 4.95
N VAL A 58 -22.42 26.37 4.77
CA VAL A 58 -22.92 27.54 5.52
C VAL A 58 -24.25 27.14 6.13
N GLY A 59 -24.27 27.00 7.46
CA GLY A 59 -25.36 26.34 8.17
C GLY A 59 -25.44 24.86 7.76
N ASP A 60 -26.66 24.37 7.49
CA ASP A 60 -26.91 23.00 7.05
C ASP A 60 -26.77 22.79 5.53
N ASN A 61 -26.46 23.85 4.77
CA ASN A 61 -26.34 23.78 3.32
C ASN A 61 -24.88 23.61 2.88
N ILE A 62 -24.62 22.55 2.12
CA ILE A 62 -23.36 22.37 1.38
C ILE A 62 -23.40 23.28 0.15
N ILE A 63 -22.47 24.22 0.07
CA ILE A 63 -22.39 25.23 -1.00
C ILE A 63 -21.27 24.96 -2.01
N ALA A 64 -20.33 24.07 -1.67
CA ALA A 64 -19.36 23.53 -2.61
C ALA A 64 -18.87 22.17 -2.11
N GLU A 65 -18.70 21.21 -3.02
CA GLU A 65 -18.08 19.91 -2.78
C GLU A 65 -17.07 19.64 -3.89
N ASN A 66 -15.88 19.19 -3.51
CA ASN A 66 -14.83 18.82 -4.46
C ASN A 66 -14.19 17.50 -4.01
N ALA A 67 -14.22 16.51 -4.89
CA ALA A 67 -13.64 15.19 -4.67
C ALA A 67 -12.32 15.06 -5.45
N VAL A 68 -11.22 14.78 -4.74
CA VAL A 68 -9.90 14.60 -5.34
C VAL A 68 -9.37 13.21 -4.98
N LYS A 69 -8.85 12.49 -5.98
CA LYS A 69 -8.13 11.22 -5.76
C LYS A 69 -6.73 11.50 -5.19
N ILE A 70 -6.45 11.01 -3.98
CA ILE A 70 -5.20 11.32 -3.26
C ILE A 70 -3.96 10.76 -3.98
N TYR A 71 -4.11 9.63 -4.67
CA TYR A 71 -3.02 8.93 -5.37
C TYR A 71 -3.19 8.92 -6.90
N GLY A 72 -4.03 9.80 -7.46
CA GLY A 72 -4.42 9.77 -8.87
C GLY A 72 -5.27 8.53 -9.21
N GLN A 73 -5.43 8.22 -10.51
CA GLN A 73 -6.11 7.00 -10.95
C GLN A 73 -5.20 5.79 -10.75
N LYS A 74 -5.40 5.07 -9.64
CA LYS A 74 -4.77 3.76 -9.42
C LYS A 74 -5.65 2.65 -9.97
N ARG A 75 -5.01 1.63 -10.53
CA ARG A 75 -5.66 0.34 -10.76
C ARG A 75 -5.92 -0.32 -9.43
N GLU A 76 -6.98 -1.11 -9.37
CA GLU A 76 -7.23 -1.95 -8.21
C GLU A 76 -6.07 -2.93 -8.02
N GLY A 77 -5.59 -3.08 -6.79
CA GLY A 77 -4.55 -4.05 -6.48
C GLY A 77 -3.59 -3.62 -5.37
N ARG A 78 -2.53 -4.42 -5.20
CA ARG A 78 -1.46 -4.11 -4.25
C ARG A 78 -0.44 -3.20 -4.92
N HIS A 79 0.02 -2.19 -4.20
CA HIS A 79 1.02 -1.24 -4.65
C HIS A 79 2.13 -1.09 -3.61
N TRP A 80 3.35 -0.89 -4.08
CA TRP A 80 4.47 -0.50 -3.24
C TRP A 80 4.45 1.01 -3.03
N ILE A 81 4.51 1.47 -1.78
CA ILE A 81 4.33 2.90 -1.46
C ILE A 81 5.65 3.66 -1.24
N ASP A 82 6.76 2.95 -1.02
CA ASP A 82 8.04 3.56 -0.60
C ASP A 82 9.09 3.60 -1.72
N ASP A 83 8.64 3.79 -2.95
CA ASP A 83 9.55 4.13 -4.05
C ASP A 83 10.01 5.60 -3.91
N ARG A 84 10.93 5.82 -2.96
CA ARG A 84 11.56 7.12 -2.73
C ARG A 84 12.41 7.58 -3.92
N ILE A 85 12.72 6.68 -4.86
CA ILE A 85 13.59 6.96 -6.01
C ILE A 85 12.76 7.61 -7.12
N THR A 86 11.57 7.06 -7.41
CA THR A 86 10.73 7.60 -8.50
C THR A 86 9.55 8.44 -8.01
N GLY A 87 9.23 8.40 -6.72
CA GLY A 87 8.04 9.04 -6.14
C GLY A 87 6.71 8.40 -6.59
N LYS A 88 6.77 7.29 -7.34
CA LYS A 88 5.59 6.57 -7.82
C LYS A 88 5.17 5.50 -6.82
N GLN A 89 3.94 4.99 -6.98
CA GLN A 89 3.48 3.81 -6.25
C GLN A 89 3.17 2.73 -7.28
N PRO A 90 4.19 1.98 -7.75
CA PRO A 90 3.98 0.98 -8.79
C PRO A 90 3.14 -0.18 -8.27
N GLU A 91 2.44 -0.82 -9.19
CA GLU A 91 1.68 -2.05 -8.92
C GLU A 91 2.65 -3.15 -8.46
N PHE A 92 2.22 -3.99 -7.52
CA PHE A 92 3.02 -5.06 -6.98
C PHE A 92 3.07 -6.25 -7.95
N THR A 93 4.08 -6.24 -8.82
CA THR A 93 4.34 -7.30 -9.80
C THR A 93 5.40 -8.28 -9.28
N LYS A 94 5.61 -9.38 -10.03
CA LYS A 94 6.69 -10.33 -9.75
C LYS A 94 8.07 -9.66 -9.75
N ASP A 95 8.34 -8.79 -10.72
CA ASP A 95 9.65 -8.14 -10.85
C ASP A 95 9.90 -7.18 -9.68
N ILE A 96 8.87 -6.45 -9.26
CA ILE A 96 8.94 -5.61 -8.05
C ILE A 96 9.13 -6.48 -6.82
N PHE A 97 8.40 -7.59 -6.69
CA PHE A 97 8.59 -8.51 -5.57
C PHE A 97 10.04 -9.01 -5.45
N LEU A 98 10.66 -9.42 -6.57
CA LEU A 98 12.04 -9.86 -6.59
C LEU A 98 13.01 -8.73 -6.20
N ALA A 99 12.82 -7.53 -6.77
CA ALA A 99 13.65 -6.37 -6.42
C ALA A 99 13.52 -5.97 -4.94
N LEU A 100 12.31 -6.06 -4.37
CA LEU A 100 12.10 -5.79 -2.95
C LEU A 100 12.72 -6.87 -2.07
N LEU A 101 12.69 -8.15 -2.47
CA LEU A 101 13.35 -9.24 -1.75
C LEU A 101 14.87 -9.05 -1.67
N GLU A 102 15.49 -8.61 -2.77
CA GLU A 102 16.92 -8.27 -2.81
C GLU A 102 17.25 -7.07 -1.92
N ARG A 103 16.35 -6.10 -1.82
CA ARG A 103 16.56 -4.88 -1.03
C ARG A 103 16.44 -5.09 0.49
N ILE A 104 15.63 -6.07 0.94
CA ILE A 104 15.35 -6.30 2.38
C ILE A 104 16.13 -7.47 2.99
N ASN A 105 16.97 -8.14 2.20
CA ASN A 105 17.87 -9.19 2.66
C ASN A 105 19.31 -8.80 2.37
#